data_AF-A0A8S2P1D3-F1
#
_entry.id   AF-A0A8S2P1D3-F1
#
_cell.length_a   1.000
_cell.length_b   1.000
_cell.length_c   1.000
_cell.angle_alpha   90.00
_cell.angle_beta   90.00
_cell.angle_gamma   90.00
#
_symmetry.space_group_name_H-M   'P 1'
#
loop_
_entity.id
_entity.type
_entity.pdbx_description
1 polymer ?
#
loop_
_entity_poly.entity_id
_entity_poly.type
_entity_poly.pdbx_seq_one_letter_code
_entity_poly.pdbx_strand_id
1 'polypeptide(L)'
;PVNEYFNTGFLPGLYPTLFPYGMGGVENQYQQVRVTYAKHLRYFLSYHAYRFEMNTAFIFITFNILQRRTACAKVRILVSRPYFTSQSGEINQLTSAEIKLALNQIESSSYDYQSNPRLATLIKQLKTVSGSVMRSNQSRSNYRVELHSQIFFSGLPNIFITINPSDLHHPLAMKFAGVDLNILIIYY
;
A
#
# COMPACT_ATOMS: atom_id res chain seq x y z
N PRO A 1 4.40 16.09 19.43
CA PRO A 1 3.61 14.97 18.85
C PRO A 1 3.50 13.85 19.89
N VAL A 2 2.31 13.27 20.10
CA VAL A 2 2.10 12.20 21.10
C VAL A 2 2.69 10.89 20.58
N ASN A 3 3.38 10.13 21.44
CA ASN A 3 3.91 8.82 21.08
C ASN A 3 2.77 7.84 20.82
N GLU A 4 2.79 7.23 19.64
CA GLU A 4 1.81 6.23 19.21
C GLU A 4 2.13 4.83 19.73
N TYR A 5 3.40 4.49 19.99
CA TYR A 5 3.83 3.13 20.37
C TYR A 5 3.55 2.85 21.85
N PHE A 6 2.95 1.68 22.13
CA PHE A 6 2.67 1.21 23.50
C PHE A 6 1.87 2.23 24.34
N ASN A 7 1.07 3.07 23.67
CA ASN A 7 0.24 4.08 24.33
C ASN A 7 -1.22 3.61 24.37
N THR A 8 -1.59 3.04 25.51
CA THR A 8 -2.94 2.50 25.76
C THR A 8 -4.01 3.59 25.82
N GLY A 9 -3.65 4.81 26.20
CA GLY A 9 -4.58 5.94 26.28
C GLY A 9 -4.83 6.66 24.96
N PHE A 10 -4.02 6.38 23.93
CA PHE A 10 -4.08 7.13 22.66
C PHE A 10 -5.42 6.99 21.93
N LEU A 11 -5.84 5.76 21.61
CA LEU A 11 -7.11 5.53 20.91
C LEU A 11 -8.34 5.86 21.78
N PRO A 12 -8.38 5.50 23.08
CA PRO A 12 -9.49 5.91 23.93
C PRO A 12 -9.64 7.42 24.08
N GLY A 13 -8.53 8.17 24.14
CA GLY A 13 -8.57 9.63 24.19
C GLY A 13 -9.02 10.29 22.88
N LEU A 14 -8.69 9.69 21.72
CA LEU A 14 -9.11 10.19 20.41
C LEU A 14 -10.58 9.90 20.09
N TYR A 15 -11.11 8.79 20.59
CA TYR A 15 -12.45 8.31 20.26
C TYR A 15 -13.27 7.99 21.51
N PRO A 16 -13.65 8.99 22.31
CA PRO A 16 -14.45 8.77 23.53
C PRO A 16 -15.79 8.09 23.24
N THR A 17 -16.37 8.29 22.05
CA THR A 17 -17.59 7.60 21.61
C THR A 17 -17.39 6.12 21.32
N LEU A 18 -16.18 5.72 20.92
CA LEU A 18 -15.80 4.31 20.70
C LEU A 18 -15.24 3.66 21.97
N PHE A 19 -14.77 4.45 22.93
CA PHE A 19 -14.21 3.99 24.20
C PHE A 19 -14.85 4.76 25.36
N PRO A 20 -16.13 4.48 25.71
CA PRO A 20 -16.88 5.28 26.68
C PRO A 20 -16.27 5.29 28.08
N TYR A 21 -15.49 4.27 28.43
CA TYR A 21 -14.80 4.17 29.72
C TYR A 21 -13.34 4.67 29.67
N GLY A 22 -12.85 5.18 28.54
CA GLY A 22 -11.44 5.55 28.37
C GLY A 22 -10.45 4.37 28.47
N MET A 23 -10.96 3.14 28.47
CA MET A 23 -10.20 1.90 28.62
C MET A 23 -10.28 1.04 27.36
N GLY A 24 -9.46 -0.01 27.30
CA GLY A 24 -9.49 -0.98 26.19
C GLY A 24 -8.70 -0.54 24.96
N GLY A 25 -7.75 0.38 25.11
CA GLY A 25 -6.83 0.74 24.04
C GLY A 25 -5.87 -0.37 23.65
N VAL A 26 -5.15 -0.14 22.56
CA VAL A 26 -4.21 -1.09 21.96
C VAL A 26 -2.91 -1.23 22.74
N GLU A 27 -2.24 -2.37 22.57
CA GLU A 27 -0.88 -2.64 23.07
C GLU A 27 -0.69 -2.43 24.58
N ASN A 28 -1.66 -2.89 25.38
CA ASN A 28 -1.56 -2.85 26.83
C ASN A 28 -0.48 -3.82 27.34
N GLN A 29 0.56 -3.26 27.97
CA GLN A 29 1.70 -4.01 28.51
C GLN A 29 1.33 -4.91 29.70
N TYR A 30 0.23 -4.61 30.38
CA TYR A 30 -0.27 -5.39 31.53
C TYR A 30 -1.13 -6.59 31.11
N GLN A 31 -1.34 -6.82 29.81
CA GLN A 31 -2.05 -8.02 29.34
C GLN A 31 -1.16 -9.26 29.44
N GLN A 32 -1.74 -10.36 29.93
CA GLN A 32 -1.05 -11.66 30.01
C GLN A 32 -0.61 -12.18 28.63
N VAL A 33 -1.40 -11.92 27.60
CA VAL A 33 -1.11 -12.32 26.21
C VAL A 33 -0.80 -11.08 25.39
N ARG A 34 0.40 -11.04 24.79
CA ARG A 34 0.81 -9.94 23.93
C ARG A 34 0.03 -9.97 22.61
N VAL A 35 -0.84 -8.99 22.40
CA VAL A 35 -1.58 -8.81 21.14
C VAL A 35 -0.91 -7.73 20.29
N THR A 36 -0.46 -8.09 19.09
CA THR A 36 0.04 -7.11 18.11
C THR A 36 -1.04 -6.10 17.72
N TYR A 37 -0.63 -4.85 17.48
CA TYR A 37 -1.50 -3.77 17.02
C TYR A 37 -2.47 -4.20 15.91
N ALA A 38 -1.97 -4.84 14.84
CA ALA A 38 -2.79 -5.31 13.73
C ALA A 38 -3.87 -6.33 14.13
N LYS A 39 -3.55 -7.24 15.07
CA LYS A 39 -4.50 -8.24 15.57
C LYS A 39 -5.58 -7.59 16.44
N HIS A 40 -5.21 -6.60 17.24
CA HIS A 40 -6.16 -5.84 18.05
C HIS A 40 -7.10 -4.99 17.18
N LEU A 41 -6.57 -4.34 16.13
CA LEU A 41 -7.42 -3.62 15.18
C LEU A 41 -8.40 -4.53 14.46
N ARG A 42 -7.96 -5.72 14.03
CA ARG A 42 -8.88 -6.73 13.46
C ARG A 42 -10.01 -7.06 14.43
N TYR A 43 -9.69 -7.26 15.70
CA TYR A 43 -10.71 -7.51 16.73
C TYR A 43 -11.70 -6.33 16.86
N PHE A 44 -11.23 -5.09 16.86
CA PHE A 44 -12.12 -3.93 16.91
C PHE A 44 -13.04 -3.83 15.69
N LEU A 45 -12.50 -4.04 14.48
CA LEU A 45 -13.29 -4.00 13.26
C LEU A 45 -14.28 -5.16 13.18
N SER A 46 -13.94 -6.33 13.72
CA SER A 46 -14.83 -7.50 13.82
C SER A 46 -15.73 -7.47 15.06
N TYR A 47 -15.79 -6.36 15.79
CA TYR A 47 -16.59 -6.26 17.01
C TYR A 47 -18.09 -6.28 16.65
N HIS A 48 -18.87 -7.06 17.41
CA HIS A 48 -20.28 -7.35 17.13
C HIS A 48 -21.17 -6.13 16.83
N ALA A 49 -20.91 -4.99 17.47
CA ALA A 49 -21.72 -3.78 17.30
C ALA A 49 -21.37 -2.94 16.05
N TYR A 50 -20.40 -3.37 15.22
CA TYR A 50 -19.90 -2.67 14.02
C TYR A 50 -19.46 -1.21 14.23
N ARG A 51 -19.45 -0.68 15.46
CA ARG A 51 -19.23 0.74 15.74
C ARG A 51 -17.84 1.24 15.32
N PHE A 52 -16.84 0.37 15.39
CA PHE A 52 -15.48 0.66 14.95
C PHE A 52 -15.35 0.60 13.43
N GLU A 53 -16.14 -0.27 12.78
CA GLU A 53 -16.20 -0.39 11.32
C GLU A 53 -16.93 0.80 10.69
N MET A 54 -18.00 1.29 11.33
CA MET A 54 -18.76 2.43 10.83
C MET A 54 -18.03 3.77 10.98
N ASN A 55 -17.02 3.83 11.86
CA ASN A 55 -16.25 5.05 12.07
C ASN A 55 -15.09 5.14 11.08
N THR A 56 -15.32 5.86 9.98
CA THR A 56 -14.32 6.06 8.91
C THR A 56 -13.05 6.75 9.41
N ALA A 57 -13.15 7.70 10.33
CA ALA A 57 -12.00 8.38 10.92
C ALA A 57 -11.14 7.41 11.73
N PHE A 58 -11.75 6.52 12.51
CA PHE A 58 -11.06 5.46 13.25
C PHE A 58 -10.32 4.52 12.32
N ILE A 59 -10.98 4.02 11.27
CA ILE A 59 -10.34 3.16 10.26
C ILE A 59 -9.15 3.89 9.63
N PHE A 60 -9.35 5.14 9.19
CA PHE A 60 -8.31 5.92 8.54
C PHE A 60 -7.09 6.11 9.43
N ILE A 61 -7.26 6.61 10.67
CA ILE A 61 -6.14 6.87 11.58
C ILE A 61 -5.43 5.57 11.96
N THR A 62 -6.18 4.53 12.34
CA THR A 62 -5.59 3.27 12.77
C THR A 62 -4.85 2.56 11.63
N PHE A 63 -5.38 2.61 10.42
CA PHE A 63 -4.72 2.10 9.21
C PHE A 63 -3.44 2.89 8.87
N ASN A 64 -3.46 4.22 8.93
CA ASN A 64 -2.28 5.05 8.67
C ASN A 64 -1.17 4.78 9.70
N ILE A 65 -1.52 4.61 10.98
CA ILE A 65 -0.56 4.21 12.02
C ILE A 65 0.03 2.84 11.70
N LEU A 66 -0.80 1.86 11.32
CA LEU A 66 -0.32 0.53 10.93
C LEU A 66 0.64 0.61 9.72
N GLN A 67 0.30 1.38 8.70
CA GLN A 67 1.13 1.57 7.50
C GLN A 67 2.46 2.24 7.83
N ARG A 68 2.45 3.31 8.64
CA ARG A 68 3.67 3.99 9.09
C ARG A 68 4.56 3.07 9.91
N ARG A 69 4.00 2.36 10.90
CA ARG A 69 4.76 1.43 11.73
C ARG A 69 5.39 0.30 10.92
N THR A 70 4.63 -0.31 10.00
CA THR A 70 5.14 -1.39 9.14
C THR A 70 6.23 -0.89 8.19
N ALA A 71 6.07 0.31 7.60
CA ALA A 71 7.09 0.92 6.78
C ALA A 71 8.37 1.22 7.58
N CYS A 72 8.26 1.88 8.74
CA CYS A 72 9.40 2.19 9.60
C CYS A 72 10.13 0.94 10.06
N ALA A 73 9.42 -0.12 10.47
CA ALA A 73 10.03 -1.37 10.91
C ALA A 73 10.84 -2.03 9.78
N LYS A 74 10.28 -2.10 8.56
CA LYS A 74 10.98 -2.65 7.39
C LYS A 74 12.18 -1.81 6.98
N VAL A 75 12.02 -0.49 6.94
CA VAL A 75 13.11 0.44 6.61
C VAL A 75 14.23 0.34 7.64
N ARG A 76 13.92 0.25 8.94
CA ARG A 76 14.93 0.05 9.99
C ARG A 76 15.78 -1.20 9.75
N ILE A 77 15.15 -2.32 9.38
CA ILE A 77 15.87 -3.56 9.06
C ILE A 77 16.72 -3.39 7.79
N LEU A 78 16.20 -2.70 6.78
CA LEU A 78 16.91 -2.45 5.52
C LEU A 78 18.16 -1.58 5.73
N VAL A 79 18.00 -0.46 6.44
CA VAL A 79 19.07 0.51 6.72
C VAL A 79 20.13 -0.08 7.64
N SER A 80 19.76 -1.02 8.50
CA SER A 80 20.71 -1.74 9.37
C SER A 80 21.66 -2.68 8.60
N ARG A 81 21.47 -2.90 7.29
CA ARG A 81 22.35 -3.75 6.49
C ARG A 81 23.63 -2.99 6.11
N PRO A 82 24.82 -3.63 6.20
CA PRO A 82 26.10 -2.96 5.94
C PRO A 82 26.25 -2.42 4.52
N TYR A 83 25.61 -3.07 3.55
CA TYR A 83 25.55 -2.61 2.15
C TYR A 83 24.84 -1.25 2.00
N PHE A 84 23.83 -0.96 2.83
CA PHE A 84 23.12 0.32 2.78
C PHE A 84 24.01 1.45 3.29
N THR A 85 24.76 1.18 4.37
CA THR A 85 25.73 2.14 4.95
C THR A 85 26.96 2.37 4.08
N SER A 86 27.42 1.38 3.30
CA SER A 86 28.55 1.59 2.38
C SER A 86 28.17 2.51 1.20
N GLN A 87 26.91 2.44 0.75
CA GLN A 87 26.42 3.21 -0.39
C GLN A 87 25.95 4.63 -0.03
N SER A 88 25.71 4.94 1.25
CA SER A 88 25.30 6.29 1.65
C SER A 88 26.39 7.33 1.34
N GLY A 89 27.66 6.94 1.37
CA GLY A 89 28.77 7.82 0.99
C GLY A 89 28.71 8.25 -0.48
N GLU A 90 28.40 7.32 -1.39
CA GLU A 90 28.25 7.60 -2.82
C GLU A 90 27.03 8.47 -3.11
N ILE A 91 25.95 8.28 -2.36
CA ILE A 91 24.71 9.05 -2.51
C ILE A 91 24.89 10.48 -2.03
N ASN A 92 25.64 10.70 -0.95
CA ASN A 92 25.90 12.05 -0.43
C ASN A 92 26.74 12.91 -1.38
N GLN A 93 27.44 12.30 -2.35
CA GLN A 93 28.21 13.01 -3.37
C GLN A 93 27.36 13.47 -4.56
N LEU A 94 26.10 13.03 -4.68
CA LEU A 94 25.22 13.45 -5.77
C LEU A 94 24.81 14.91 -5.62
N THR A 95 24.98 15.67 -6.69
CA THR A 95 24.60 17.09 -6.70
C THR A 95 23.13 17.24 -7.09
N SER A 96 22.44 18.24 -6.52
CA SER A 96 21.05 18.53 -6.86
C SER A 96 20.82 18.80 -8.36
N ALA A 97 21.81 19.35 -9.05
CA ALA A 97 21.80 19.56 -10.50
C ALA A 97 21.75 18.23 -11.28
N GLU A 98 22.53 17.23 -10.88
CA GLU A 98 22.55 15.91 -11.51
C GLU A 98 21.20 15.19 -11.36
N ILE A 99 20.57 15.32 -10.19
CA ILE A 99 19.25 14.76 -9.93
C ILE A 99 18.20 15.44 -10.82
N LYS A 100 18.23 16.77 -10.96
CA LYS A 100 17.31 17.50 -11.83
C LYS A 100 17.47 17.11 -13.30
N LEU A 101 18.70 16.97 -13.78
CA LEU A 101 18.96 16.50 -15.15
C LEU A 101 18.39 15.10 -15.38
N ALA A 102 18.61 14.18 -14.42
CA ALA A 102 18.06 12.84 -14.49
C ALA A 102 16.53 12.82 -14.49
N LEU A 103 15.87 13.67 -13.69
CA LEU A 103 14.41 13.78 -13.69
C LEU A 103 13.87 14.23 -15.05
N ASN A 104 14.48 15.26 -15.65
CA ASN A 104 14.09 15.74 -16.98
C ASN A 104 14.28 14.66 -18.07
N GLN A 105 15.35 13.86 -17.95
CA GLN A 105 15.62 12.73 -18.86
C GLN A 105 14.60 11.59 -18.68
N ILE A 106 14.16 11.32 -17.46
CA ILE A 106 13.13 10.31 -17.17
C ILE A 106 11.79 10.76 -17.76
N GLU A 107 11.45 12.05 -17.62
CA GLU A 107 10.22 12.63 -18.15
C GLU A 107 10.19 12.60 -19.69
N SER A 108 11.32 12.86 -20.33
CA SER A 108 11.52 12.73 -21.78
C SER A 108 11.78 11.31 -22.28
N SER A 109 11.61 10.28 -21.43
CA SER A 109 11.82 8.86 -21.75
C SER A 109 13.19 8.51 -22.34
N SER A 110 14.19 9.38 -22.15
CA SER A 110 15.53 9.26 -22.74
C SER A 110 16.59 8.93 -21.70
N TYR A 111 16.17 8.50 -20.50
CA TYR A 111 17.08 8.22 -19.40
C TYR A 111 17.83 6.91 -19.58
N ASP A 112 19.15 7.00 -19.77
CA ASP A 112 20.03 5.86 -19.78
C ASP A 112 20.55 5.55 -18.36
N TYR A 113 20.18 4.38 -17.85
CA TYR A 113 20.57 3.89 -16.53
C TYR A 113 22.09 3.64 -16.42
N GLN A 114 22.79 3.46 -17.55
CA GLN A 114 24.24 3.24 -17.60
C GLN A 114 25.04 4.54 -17.48
N SER A 115 24.42 5.70 -17.75
CA SER A 115 25.11 6.99 -17.82
C SER A 115 25.68 7.45 -16.47
N ASN A 116 25.02 7.13 -15.36
CA ASN A 116 25.51 7.50 -14.03
C ASN A 116 25.27 6.37 -12.99
N PRO A 117 26.32 5.63 -12.57
CA PRO A 117 26.18 4.51 -11.65
C PRO A 117 25.73 4.93 -10.24
N ARG A 118 26.03 6.16 -9.80
CA ARG A 118 25.61 6.65 -8.48
C ARG A 118 24.11 6.91 -8.45
N LEU A 119 23.59 7.48 -9.53
CA LEU A 119 22.16 7.72 -9.73
C LEU A 119 21.39 6.41 -9.85
N ALA A 120 21.95 5.42 -10.56
CA ALA A 120 21.42 4.07 -10.61
C ALA A 120 21.32 3.44 -9.21
N THR A 121 22.38 3.54 -8.39
CA THR A 121 22.39 3.08 -7.00
C THR A 121 21.34 3.80 -6.16
N LEU A 122 21.20 5.12 -6.28
CA LEU A 122 20.16 5.89 -5.61
C LEU A 122 18.76 5.40 -5.98
N ILE A 123 18.47 5.23 -7.27
CA ILE A 123 17.17 4.73 -7.75
C ILE A 123 16.91 3.32 -7.21
N LYS A 124 17.92 2.45 -7.16
CA LYS A 124 17.81 1.11 -6.60
C LYS A 124 17.45 1.15 -5.12
N GLN A 125 18.11 2.00 -4.34
CA GLN A 125 17.80 2.17 -2.92
C GLN A 125 16.39 2.76 -2.72
N LEU A 126 16.03 3.78 -3.49
CA LEU A 126 14.70 4.40 -3.45
C LEU A 126 13.61 3.37 -3.75
N LYS A 127 13.77 2.56 -4.79
CA LYS A 127 12.87 1.44 -5.08
C LYS A 127 12.77 0.49 -3.88
N THR A 128 13.90 0.10 -3.29
CA THR A 128 13.91 -0.82 -2.14
C THR A 128 13.17 -0.26 -0.93
N VAL A 129 13.40 1.02 -0.59
CA VAL A 129 12.71 1.73 0.49
C VAL A 129 11.22 1.89 0.18
N SER A 130 10.88 2.31 -1.04
CA SER A 130 9.50 2.46 -1.51
C SER A 130 8.73 1.15 -1.46
N GLY A 131 9.36 0.02 -1.78
CA GLY A 131 8.78 -1.31 -1.66
C GLY A 131 8.43 -1.72 -0.23
N SER A 132 9.02 -1.06 0.78
CA SER A 132 8.69 -1.29 2.19
C SER A 132 7.34 -0.69 2.59
N VAL A 133 6.90 0.37 1.88
CA VAL A 133 5.60 1.02 2.12
C VAL A 133 4.50 0.17 1.49
N MET A 134 3.54 -0.26 2.31
CA MET A 134 2.38 -1.02 1.84
C MET A 134 1.64 -0.23 0.76
N ARG A 135 1.24 -0.90 -0.33
CA ARG A 135 0.50 -0.34 -1.49
C ARG A 135 1.25 0.69 -2.32
N SER A 136 2.56 0.89 -2.13
CA SER A 136 3.36 1.66 -3.08
C SER A 136 3.42 0.99 -4.45
N ASN A 137 3.75 1.76 -5.50
CA ASN A 137 3.93 1.21 -6.85
C ASN A 137 4.97 0.09 -6.88
N GLN A 138 6.05 0.22 -6.11
CA GLN A 138 7.06 -0.83 -6.00
C GLN A 138 6.52 -2.07 -5.26
N SER A 139 5.78 -1.90 -4.16
CA SER A 139 5.15 -3.02 -3.45
C SER A 139 4.20 -3.79 -4.38
N ARG A 140 3.40 -3.09 -5.19
CA ARG A 140 2.51 -3.70 -6.19
C ARG A 140 3.30 -4.47 -7.26
N SER A 141 4.45 -3.93 -7.70
CA SER A 141 5.33 -4.62 -8.64
C SER A 141 5.90 -5.91 -8.06
N ASN A 142 6.32 -5.89 -6.78
CA ASN A 142 6.82 -7.08 -6.09
C ASN A 142 5.72 -8.14 -5.97
N TYR A 143 4.48 -7.75 -5.62
CA TYR A 143 3.35 -8.69 -5.57
C TYR A 143 3.03 -9.30 -6.93
N ARG A 144 3.16 -8.56 -8.04
CA ARG A 144 3.00 -9.13 -9.37
C ARG A 144 4.05 -10.21 -9.66
N VAL A 145 5.30 -9.96 -9.31
CA VAL A 145 6.39 -10.95 -9.47
C VAL A 145 6.09 -12.20 -8.65
N GLU A 146 5.62 -12.04 -7.41
CA GLU A 146 5.22 -13.15 -6.55
C GLU A 146 4.02 -13.93 -7.12
N LEU A 147 3.02 -13.23 -7.66
CA LEU A 147 1.90 -13.88 -8.35
C LEU A 147 2.37 -14.68 -9.57
N HIS A 148 3.28 -14.12 -10.38
CA HIS A 148 3.82 -14.82 -11.53
C HIS A 148 4.63 -16.06 -11.13
N SER A 149 5.42 -15.99 -10.06
CA SER A 149 6.16 -17.16 -9.58
C SER A 149 5.23 -18.24 -9.02
N GLN A 150 4.14 -17.84 -8.35
CA GLN A 150 3.09 -18.76 -7.90
C GLN A 150 2.37 -19.44 -9.06
N ILE A 151 2.06 -18.72 -10.14
CA ILE A 151 1.48 -19.29 -11.35
C ILE A 151 2.44 -20.29 -12.00
N PHE A 152 3.73 -19.96 -12.05
CA PHE A 152 4.74 -20.86 -12.60
C PHE A 152 4.87 -22.15 -11.77
N PHE A 153 4.82 -22.05 -10.44
CA PHE A 153 4.99 -23.19 -9.54
C PHE A 153 3.72 -24.05 -9.38
N SER A 154 2.57 -23.42 -9.16
CA SER A 154 1.29 -24.09 -8.83
C SER A 154 0.36 -24.24 -10.03
N GLY A 155 0.71 -23.68 -11.19
CA GLY A 155 -0.17 -23.59 -12.36
C GLY A 155 -1.08 -22.37 -12.34
N LEU A 156 -1.80 -22.15 -13.44
CA LEU A 156 -2.76 -21.06 -13.56
C LEU A 156 -3.97 -21.31 -12.65
N PRO A 157 -4.43 -20.30 -11.87
CA PRO A 157 -5.70 -20.42 -11.18
C PRO A 157 -6.83 -20.48 -12.20
N ASN A 158 -7.76 -21.43 -12.04
CA ASN A 158 -8.99 -21.46 -12.82
C ASN A 158 -9.92 -20.35 -12.32
N ILE A 159 -9.96 -19.22 -13.03
CA ILE A 159 -10.85 -18.09 -12.73
C ILE A 159 -12.09 -18.20 -13.61
N PHE A 160 -13.23 -18.52 -13.01
CA PHE A 160 -14.53 -18.40 -13.67
C PHE A 160 -15.08 -16.99 -13.42
N ILE A 161 -15.20 -16.18 -14.46
CA ILE A 161 -15.80 -14.84 -14.41
C ILE A 161 -17.06 -14.85 -15.25
N THR A 162 -18.22 -14.70 -14.61
CA THR A 162 -19.48 -14.43 -15.32
C THR A 162 -19.67 -12.93 -15.37
N ILE A 163 -19.35 -12.34 -16.52
CA ILE A 163 -19.68 -10.94 -16.80
C ILE A 163 -21.11 -10.92 -17.32
N ASN A 164 -22.05 -10.45 -16.51
CA ASN A 164 -23.42 -10.20 -16.95
C ASN A 164 -23.60 -8.69 -17.16
N PRO A 165 -23.33 -8.15 -18.37
CA PRO A 165 -23.58 -6.74 -18.65
C PRO A 165 -25.08 -6.44 -18.48
N SER A 166 -25.42 -5.23 -18.03
CA SER A 166 -26.82 -4.83 -17.87
C SER A 166 -27.55 -4.91 -19.22
N ASP A 167 -28.55 -5.78 -19.30
CA ASP A 167 -29.39 -6.00 -20.49
C ASP A 167 -30.10 -4.70 -20.93
N LEU A 168 -30.49 -3.87 -19.95
CA LEU A 168 -31.21 -2.62 -20.17
C LEU A 168 -30.39 -1.52 -20.85
N HIS A 169 -29.06 -1.63 -20.89
CA HIS A 169 -28.17 -0.60 -21.47
C HIS A 169 -27.17 -1.19 -22.47
N HIS A 170 -27.25 -2.49 -22.76
CA HIS A 170 -26.33 -3.12 -23.68
C HIS A 170 -26.83 -2.93 -25.12
N PRO A 171 -26.07 -2.26 -26.00
CA PRO A 171 -26.53 -1.94 -27.36
C PRO A 171 -26.88 -3.17 -28.19
N LEU A 172 -26.17 -4.28 -27.96
CA LEU A 172 -26.44 -5.56 -28.62
C LEU A 172 -27.79 -6.15 -28.17
N ALA A 173 -28.11 -6.04 -26.88
CA ALA A 173 -29.38 -6.53 -26.34
C ALA A 173 -30.56 -5.71 -26.85
N MET A 174 -30.41 -4.38 -26.88
CA MET A 174 -31.40 -3.48 -27.47
C MET A 174 -31.61 -3.75 -28.97
N LYS A 175 -30.54 -4.08 -29.72
CA LYS A 175 -30.66 -4.46 -31.14
C LYS A 175 -31.42 -5.78 -31.31
N PHE A 176 -31.15 -6.78 -30.48
CA PHE A 176 -31.91 -8.04 -30.48
C PHE A 176 -33.37 -7.86 -30.01
N ALA A 177 -33.63 -6.88 -29.13
CA ALA A 177 -34.97 -6.47 -28.73
C ALA A 177 -35.71 -5.63 -29.78
N GLY A 178 -35.09 -5.38 -30.95
CA GLY A 178 -35.72 -4.69 -32.08
C GLY A 178 -35.63 -3.16 -32.05
N VAL A 179 -34.82 -2.58 -31.15
CA VAL A 179 -34.54 -1.14 -31.15
C VAL A 179 -33.55 -0.82 -32.28
N ASP A 180 -33.88 0.15 -33.12
CA ASP A 180 -33.05 0.49 -34.26
C ASP A 180 -31.85 1.34 -33.85
N LEU A 181 -30.79 0.65 -33.42
CA LEU A 181 -29.51 1.25 -33.04
C LEU A 181 -28.47 1.05 -34.14
N ASN A 182 -27.70 2.11 -34.39
CA ASN A 182 -26.58 2.09 -35.32
C ASN A 182 -25.31 1.61 -34.58
N ILE A 183 -25.06 0.30 -34.65
CA ILE A 183 -23.94 -0.40 -34.00
C ILE A 183 -22.55 0.07 -34.44
N LEU A 184 -22.44 0.84 -35.53
CA LEU A 184 -21.15 1.36 -36.02
C LEU A 184 -20.61 2.54 -35.21
N ILE A 185 -21.46 3.24 -34.45
CA ILE A 185 -21.06 4.44 -33.67
C ILE A 185 -20.29 4.06 -32.38
N ILE A 186 -20.43 2.81 -31.89
CA ILE A 186 -19.90 2.38 -30.59
C ILE A 186 -18.41 1.96 -30.65
N TYR A 187 -17.85 1.81 -31.85
CA TYR A 187 -16.46 1.37 -32.06
C TYR A 187 -15.44 2.51 -32.27
N TYR A 188 -15.86 3.77 -32.10
CA TYR A 188 -14.99 4.96 -32.06
C TYR A 188 -15.09 5.64 -30.69
#